data_AF-A0A2V6AET0-F1
#
_entry.id   AF-A0A2V6AET0-F1
#
_cell.length_a   1.000
_cell.length_b   1.000
_cell.length_c   1.000
_cell.angle_alpha   90.00
_cell.angle_beta   90.00
_cell.angle_gamma   90.00
#
_symmetry.space_group_name_H-M   'P 1'
#
loop_
_entity.id
_entity.type
_entity.pdbx_description
1 polymer ?
#
loop_
_entity_poly.entity_id
_entity_poly.type
_entity_poly.pdbx_seq_one_letter_code
_entity_poly.pdbx_strand_id
1 'polypeptide(L)'
;MYPVNLKILIGTIVVAVAVPSMVADTFPLAGPVVSGKRARLHRGQAAAPKKAPAAVKRAIWAANQLRSKPYLYGGGHGSFYDVGYDCSGTVSYALGAAGLIASPMSSTEFRKYGQRGRGKWITVYARKGHTFAVIAGLRLDTTPYDNYIGRWAPRWQIADRTPRGFEARHPVGL
;
A
#
# COMPACT_ATOMS: atom_id res chain seq x y z
N MET A 1 2.70 -51.92 -55.46
CA MET A 1 2.08 -50.58 -55.42
C MET A 1 0.77 -50.66 -54.64
N TYR A 2 0.77 -50.20 -53.39
CA TYR A 2 -0.43 -49.82 -52.62
C TYR A 2 -0.02 -48.69 -51.66
N PRO A 3 -0.79 -47.59 -51.55
CA PRO A 3 -0.32 -46.35 -50.91
C PRO A 3 -0.59 -46.34 -49.41
N VAL A 4 0.37 -45.87 -48.61
CA VAL A 4 0.14 -45.56 -47.20
C VAL A 4 -0.18 -44.07 -47.08
N ASN A 5 -1.40 -43.78 -46.64
CA ASN A 5 -1.97 -42.44 -46.53
C ASN A 5 -1.51 -41.81 -45.20
N LEU A 6 -0.62 -40.81 -45.27
CA LEU A 6 -0.09 -40.12 -44.09
C LEU A 6 -1.03 -38.98 -43.69
N LYS A 7 -2.00 -39.25 -42.83
CA LYS A 7 -2.77 -38.20 -42.14
C LYS A 7 -1.90 -37.61 -41.02
N ILE A 8 -1.28 -36.47 -41.28
CA ILE A 8 -0.56 -35.68 -40.27
C ILE A 8 -1.62 -34.94 -39.43
N LEU A 9 -1.79 -35.35 -38.17
CA LEU A 9 -2.57 -34.62 -37.19
C LEU A 9 -1.65 -33.62 -36.48
N ILE A 10 -1.76 -32.33 -36.84
CA ILE A 10 -1.05 -31.24 -36.16
C ILE A 10 -1.80 -30.95 -34.86
N GLY A 11 -1.27 -31.41 -33.73
CA GLY A 11 -1.73 -31.03 -32.41
C GLY A 11 -1.13 -29.69 -32.00
N THR A 12 -1.96 -28.64 -31.95
CA THR A 12 -1.57 -27.33 -31.43
C THR A 12 -1.41 -27.40 -29.91
N ILE A 13 -0.17 -27.40 -29.42
CA ILE A 13 0.11 -27.23 -27.98
C ILE A 13 -0.03 -25.74 -27.66
N VAL A 14 -1.13 -25.37 -27.01
CA VAL A 14 -1.27 -24.05 -26.38
C VAL A 14 -0.57 -24.12 -25.02
N VAL A 15 0.66 -23.61 -24.95
CA VAL A 15 1.35 -23.39 -23.68
C VAL A 15 0.77 -22.12 -23.05
N ALA A 16 -0.14 -22.29 -22.09
CA ALA A 16 -0.56 -21.18 -21.23
C ALA A 16 0.60 -20.84 -20.29
N VAL A 17 1.41 -19.84 -20.65
CA VAL A 17 2.42 -19.28 -19.77
C VAL A 17 1.70 -18.45 -18.71
N ALA A 18 1.53 -19.02 -17.52
CA ALA A 18 1.10 -18.27 -16.35
C ALA A 18 2.25 -17.34 -15.92
N VAL A 19 2.19 -16.07 -16.34
CA VAL A 19 3.14 -15.05 -15.88
C VAL A 19 2.85 -14.78 -14.41
N PRO A 20 3.77 -15.08 -13.46
CA PRO A 20 3.57 -14.70 -12.07
C PRO A 20 3.46 -13.17 -12.00
N SER A 21 2.46 -12.68 -11.29
CA SER A 21 2.25 -11.24 -11.14
C SER A 21 3.46 -10.63 -10.42
N MET A 22 4.35 -9.92 -11.11
CA MET A 22 5.55 -9.29 -10.51
C MET A 22 5.25 -8.36 -9.30
N VAL A 23 4.00 -7.94 -9.16
CA VAL A 23 3.50 -7.16 -8.00
C VAL A 23 3.51 -7.99 -6.71
N ALA A 24 3.36 -9.31 -6.78
CA ALA A 24 3.37 -10.18 -5.60
C ALA A 24 4.78 -10.36 -5.01
N ASP A 25 5.82 -10.31 -5.84
CA ASP A 25 7.22 -10.48 -5.41
C ASP A 25 7.82 -9.21 -4.79
N THR A 26 7.18 -8.05 -4.96
CA THR A 26 7.71 -6.76 -4.49
C THR A 26 7.29 -6.40 -3.06
N PHE A 27 6.32 -7.11 -2.47
CA PHE A 27 5.77 -6.78 -1.15
C PHE A 27 5.76 -7.97 -0.19
N PRO A 28 5.95 -7.74 1.12
CA PRO A 28 5.94 -8.82 2.10
C PRO A 28 4.55 -9.47 2.21
N LEU A 29 4.49 -10.79 2.07
CA LEU A 29 3.27 -11.59 2.21
C LEU A 29 2.88 -11.87 3.67
N ALA A 30 3.81 -11.67 4.61
CA ALA A 30 3.63 -11.90 6.03
C ALA A 30 4.40 -10.88 6.86
N GLY A 31 4.05 -10.77 8.13
CA GLY A 31 4.73 -9.90 9.08
C GLY A 31 4.11 -9.97 10.48
N PRO A 32 4.51 -9.08 11.39
CA PRO A 32 4.03 -9.10 12.77
C PRO A 32 2.50 -8.97 12.86
N VAL A 33 1.90 -9.70 13.79
CA VAL A 33 0.47 -9.69 14.05
C VAL A 33 0.14 -9.47 15.53
N VAL A 34 -1.03 -8.91 15.81
CA VAL A 34 -1.54 -8.66 17.18
C VAL A 34 -3.00 -9.08 17.31
N SER A 35 -3.45 -9.43 18.51
CA SER A 35 -4.86 -9.70 18.79
C SER A 35 -5.72 -8.43 18.67
N GLY A 36 -7.04 -8.61 18.53
CA GLY A 36 -7.99 -7.50 18.46
C GLY A 36 -8.22 -6.93 17.06
N LYS A 37 -8.71 -5.68 17.00
CA LYS A 37 -9.11 -4.97 15.76
C LYS A 37 -8.22 -3.76 15.45
N ARG A 38 -7.19 -3.46 16.25
CA ARG A 38 -6.32 -2.28 16.09
C ARG A 38 -4.87 -2.71 15.95
N ALA A 39 -4.12 -2.04 15.09
CA ALA A 39 -2.70 -2.30 14.93
C ALA A 39 -1.93 -1.80 16.15
N ARG A 40 -0.78 -2.41 16.42
CA ARG A 40 0.08 -2.03 17.55
C ARG A 40 1.47 -1.67 17.05
N LEU A 41 1.97 -0.50 17.43
CA LEU A 41 3.32 -0.06 17.10
C LEU A 41 4.30 -0.56 18.16
N HIS A 42 5.40 -1.17 17.73
CA HIS A 42 6.52 -1.56 18.60
C HIS A 42 7.84 -1.29 17.87
N ARG A 43 8.72 -0.47 18.47
CA ARG A 43 10.02 -0.09 17.90
C ARG A 43 9.95 0.34 16.42
N GLY A 44 8.97 1.17 16.09
CA GLY A 44 8.76 1.70 14.73
C GLY A 44 8.19 0.71 13.70
N GLN A 45 7.82 -0.51 14.11
CA GLN A 45 7.12 -1.49 13.27
C GLN A 45 5.69 -1.72 13.77
N ALA A 46 4.74 -1.68 12.85
CA ALA A 46 3.34 -1.96 13.14
C ALA A 46 3.03 -3.46 13.00
N ALA A 47 2.39 -4.02 14.02
CA ALA A 47 1.81 -5.35 13.99
C ALA A 47 0.35 -5.28 13.53
N ALA A 48 0.00 -6.05 12.51
CA ALA A 48 -1.33 -6.04 11.91
C ALA A 48 -2.35 -6.81 12.78
N PRO A 49 -3.61 -6.37 12.89
CA PRO A 49 -4.61 -7.08 13.68
C PRO A 49 -4.94 -8.44 13.07
N LYS A 50 -5.03 -9.49 13.88
CA LYS A 50 -5.42 -10.84 13.42
C LYS A 50 -6.78 -10.82 12.70
N LYS A 51 -7.73 -10.01 13.18
CA LYS A 51 -9.09 -9.86 12.62
C LYS A 51 -9.19 -8.91 11.41
N ALA A 52 -8.07 -8.31 10.97
CA ALA A 52 -8.08 -7.42 9.81
C ALA A 52 -8.16 -8.21 8.49
N PRO A 53 -8.83 -7.67 7.45
CA PRO A 53 -8.78 -8.20 6.10
C PRO A 53 -7.35 -8.34 5.59
N ALA A 54 -7.11 -9.30 4.68
CA ALA A 54 -5.77 -9.57 4.15
C ALA A 54 -5.12 -8.32 3.53
N ALA A 55 -5.89 -7.51 2.78
CA ALA A 55 -5.42 -6.26 2.20
C ALA A 55 -4.87 -5.28 3.25
N VAL A 56 -5.54 -5.15 4.40
CA VAL A 56 -5.11 -4.28 5.50
C VAL A 56 -3.81 -4.78 6.12
N LYS A 57 -3.66 -6.10 6.28
CA LYS A 57 -2.42 -6.70 6.78
C LYS A 57 -1.26 -6.44 5.82
N ARG A 58 -1.46 -6.65 4.51
CA ARG A 58 -0.47 -6.35 3.47
C ARG A 58 -0.05 -4.88 3.48
N ALA A 59 -0.99 -3.95 3.59
CA ALA A 59 -0.67 -2.52 3.70
C ALA A 59 0.27 -2.23 4.88
N ILE A 60 -0.03 -2.82 6.05
CA ILE A 60 0.77 -2.62 7.27
C ILE A 60 2.19 -3.20 7.10
N TRP A 61 2.29 -4.45 6.63
CA TRP A 61 3.58 -5.11 6.49
C TRP A 61 4.46 -4.46 5.43
N ALA A 62 3.86 -3.99 4.34
CA ALA A 62 4.56 -3.22 3.32
C ALA A 62 5.07 -1.89 3.88
N ALA A 63 4.22 -1.10 4.54
CA ALA A 63 4.64 0.18 5.09
C ALA A 63 5.75 0.05 6.17
N ASN A 64 5.89 -1.09 6.85
CA ASN A 64 7.04 -1.35 7.72
C ASN A 64 8.40 -1.33 6.98
N GLN A 65 8.43 -1.66 5.68
CA GLN A 65 9.64 -1.64 4.85
C GLN A 65 10.15 -0.21 4.58
N LEU A 66 9.27 0.79 4.70
CA LEU A 66 9.62 2.19 4.45
C LEU A 66 10.32 2.86 5.63
N ARG A 67 10.39 2.22 6.80
CA ARG A 67 10.95 2.82 8.03
C ARG A 67 12.39 3.33 7.86
N SER A 68 13.18 2.67 7.02
CA SER A 68 14.58 3.04 6.74
C SER A 68 14.74 3.92 5.49
N LYS A 69 13.65 4.28 4.81
CA LYS A 69 13.68 5.09 3.59
C LYS A 69 13.64 6.58 3.95
N PRO A 70 14.39 7.44 3.24
CA PRO A 70 14.30 8.88 3.41
C PRO A 70 13.01 9.43 2.78
N TYR A 71 12.64 10.64 3.19
CA TYR A 71 11.73 11.46 2.40
C TYR A 71 12.44 12.01 1.16
N LEU A 72 11.79 11.85 0.01
CA LEU A 72 12.25 12.38 -1.27
C LEU A 72 11.04 12.97 -1.99
N TYR A 73 11.05 14.25 -2.32
CA TYR A 73 9.95 14.90 -3.04
C TYR A 73 9.77 14.24 -4.42
N GLY A 74 8.54 13.78 -4.72
CA GLY A 74 8.25 13.00 -5.94
C GLY A 74 8.65 11.52 -5.85
N GLY A 75 9.28 11.09 -4.76
CA GLY A 75 9.69 9.70 -4.57
C GLY A 75 8.49 8.75 -4.47
N GLY A 76 8.56 7.64 -5.18
CA GLY A 76 7.51 6.62 -5.27
C GLY A 76 6.43 6.90 -6.30
N HIS A 77 6.60 7.90 -7.19
CA HIS A 77 5.62 8.25 -8.22
C HIS A 77 5.88 7.59 -9.59
N GLY A 78 7.13 7.26 -9.92
CA GLY A 78 7.45 6.52 -11.16
C GLY A 78 7.11 5.03 -11.09
N SER A 79 7.24 4.44 -9.89
CA SER A 79 6.82 3.07 -9.59
C SER A 79 6.62 2.92 -8.07
N PHE A 80 6.07 1.79 -7.61
CA PHE A 80 6.02 1.51 -6.17
C PHE A 80 7.41 1.29 -5.56
N TYR A 81 8.44 0.94 -6.33
CA TYR A 81 9.79 0.76 -5.82
C TYR A 81 10.64 2.01 -6.06
N ASP A 82 11.17 2.59 -4.99
CA ASP A 82 12.02 3.77 -5.04
C ASP A 82 13.04 3.80 -3.88
N VAL A 83 14.04 4.68 -4.02
CA VAL A 83 15.08 4.92 -3.02
C VAL A 83 14.58 5.79 -1.86
N GLY A 84 13.55 6.60 -2.09
CA GLY A 84 12.90 7.46 -1.10
C GLY A 84 11.44 7.74 -1.47
N TYR A 85 10.65 8.20 -0.51
CA TYR A 85 9.20 8.35 -0.69
C TYR A 85 8.70 9.68 -0.12
N ASP A 86 7.89 10.39 -0.89
CA ASP A 86 7.13 11.51 -0.34
C ASP A 86 5.86 11.04 0.38
N CYS A 87 5.02 12.00 0.78
CA CYS A 87 3.79 11.71 1.51
C CYS A 87 2.81 10.84 0.70
N SER A 88 2.63 11.14 -0.59
CA SER A 88 1.75 10.40 -1.49
C SER A 88 2.37 9.10 -1.98
N GLY A 89 3.67 9.08 -2.26
CA GLY A 89 4.41 7.85 -2.55
C GLY A 89 4.33 6.86 -1.39
N THR A 90 4.44 7.32 -0.14
CA THR A 90 4.31 6.49 1.06
C THR A 90 2.93 5.83 1.18
N VAL A 91 1.86 6.62 1.03
CA VAL A 91 0.48 6.08 1.07
C VAL A 91 0.24 5.16 -0.12
N SER A 92 0.73 5.53 -1.31
CA SER A 92 0.63 4.70 -2.52
C SER A 92 1.30 3.35 -2.34
N TYR A 93 2.51 3.31 -1.77
CA TYR A 93 3.23 2.05 -1.49
C TYR A 93 2.39 1.08 -0.68
N ALA A 94 1.81 1.56 0.43
CA ALA A 94 0.99 0.75 1.31
C ALA A 94 -0.29 0.23 0.61
N LEU A 95 -0.95 1.08 -0.18
CA LEU A 95 -2.17 0.72 -0.90
C LEU A 95 -1.90 -0.19 -2.12
N GLY A 96 -0.79 0.02 -2.81
CA GLY A 96 -0.35 -0.83 -3.92
C GLY A 96 -0.09 -2.26 -3.45
N ALA A 97 0.64 -2.41 -2.33
CA ALA A 97 0.86 -3.71 -1.68
C ALA A 97 -0.44 -4.41 -1.24
N ALA A 98 -1.43 -3.61 -0.86
CA ALA A 98 -2.75 -4.12 -0.50
C ALA A 98 -3.57 -4.58 -1.71
N GLY A 99 -3.16 -4.22 -2.94
CA GLY A 99 -3.94 -4.42 -4.16
C GLY A 99 -5.12 -3.46 -4.28
N LEU A 100 -5.03 -2.28 -3.64
CA LEU A 100 -6.11 -1.30 -3.55
C LEU A 100 -5.97 -0.15 -4.54
N ILE A 101 -4.83 -0.04 -5.19
CA ILE A 101 -4.54 0.84 -6.33
C ILE A 101 -3.60 0.12 -7.29
N ALA A 102 -3.71 0.42 -8.59
CA ALA A 102 -2.88 -0.21 -9.62
C ALA A 102 -1.58 0.56 -9.90
N SER A 103 -1.55 1.87 -9.61
CA SER A 103 -0.41 2.75 -9.82
C SER A 103 -0.30 3.78 -8.69
N PRO A 104 0.89 4.37 -8.47
CA PRO A 104 1.06 5.45 -7.50
C PRO A 104 0.16 6.65 -7.81
N MET A 105 -0.39 7.28 -6.77
CA MET A 105 -1.27 8.43 -6.86
C MET A 105 -0.70 9.62 -6.10
N SER A 106 -0.85 10.83 -6.64
CA SER A 106 -0.54 12.10 -5.97
C SER A 106 -1.52 12.43 -4.84
N SER A 107 -1.12 13.35 -3.96
CA SER A 107 -2.01 13.87 -2.91
C SER A 107 -3.30 14.49 -3.49
N THR A 108 -3.23 15.05 -4.70
CA THR A 108 -4.39 15.64 -5.38
C THR A 108 -5.35 14.57 -5.88
N GLU A 109 -4.84 13.48 -6.47
CA GLU A 109 -5.65 12.36 -6.93
C GLU A 109 -6.29 11.61 -5.76
N PHE A 110 -5.57 11.47 -4.64
CA PHE A 110 -6.14 10.86 -3.43
C PHE A 110 -7.36 11.59 -2.90
N ARG A 111 -7.56 12.88 -3.20
CA ARG A 111 -8.79 13.59 -2.85
C ARG A 111 -10.02 13.03 -3.56
N LYS A 112 -9.88 12.23 -4.61
CA LYS A 112 -10.97 11.57 -5.33
C LYS A 112 -10.95 10.05 -5.20
N TYR A 113 -10.02 9.51 -4.42
CA TYR A 113 -9.86 8.07 -4.23
C TYR A 113 -11.05 7.47 -3.47
N GLY A 114 -11.53 6.31 -3.94
CA GLY A 114 -12.54 5.51 -3.24
C GLY A 114 -13.78 6.29 -2.82
N GLN A 115 -14.33 5.98 -1.64
CA GLN A 115 -15.52 6.64 -1.10
C GLN A 115 -15.17 7.78 -0.15
N ARG A 116 -16.08 8.74 -0.02
CA ARG A 116 -15.96 9.86 0.93
C ARG A 116 -16.13 9.36 2.37
N GLY A 117 -15.37 9.97 3.28
CA GLY A 117 -15.48 9.71 4.72
C GLY A 117 -14.46 8.71 5.23
N ARG A 118 -14.60 8.39 6.52
CA ARG A 118 -13.70 7.47 7.23
C ARG A 118 -14.06 6.03 6.90
N GLY A 119 -13.06 5.24 6.52
CA GLY A 119 -13.19 3.79 6.37
C GLY A 119 -13.10 3.07 7.72
N LYS A 120 -13.46 1.79 7.72
CA LYS A 120 -13.44 0.94 8.93
C LYS A 120 -12.02 0.53 9.33
N TRP A 121 -11.16 0.33 8.35
CA TRP A 121 -9.78 -0.11 8.49
C TRP A 121 -8.78 0.89 7.94
N ILE A 122 -9.07 1.48 6.78
CA ILE A 122 -8.17 2.41 6.11
C ILE A 122 -8.90 3.72 5.88
N THR A 123 -8.30 4.83 6.30
CA THR A 123 -8.72 6.17 5.88
C THR A 123 -7.52 6.93 5.36
N VAL A 124 -7.57 7.35 4.10
CA VAL A 124 -6.63 8.29 3.50
C VAL A 124 -7.15 9.70 3.75
N TYR A 125 -6.30 10.56 4.28
CA TYR A 125 -6.58 11.97 4.48
C TYR A 125 -5.76 12.76 3.48
N ALA A 126 -6.43 13.39 2.52
CA ALA A 126 -5.77 14.05 1.39
C ALA A 126 -6.14 15.53 1.28
N ARG A 127 -5.17 16.35 0.89
CA ARG A 127 -5.36 17.75 0.49
C ARG A 127 -4.32 18.13 -0.57
N LYS A 128 -4.40 19.35 -1.11
CA LYS A 128 -3.36 19.86 -2.03
C LYS A 128 -2.01 19.89 -1.28
N GLY A 129 -1.02 19.16 -1.80
CA GLY A 129 0.35 19.14 -1.29
C GLY A 129 0.61 18.24 -0.07
N HIS A 130 -0.39 17.49 0.44
CA HIS A 130 -0.12 16.51 1.50
C HIS A 130 -1.17 15.41 1.57
N THR A 131 -0.72 14.21 1.91
CA THR A 131 -1.60 13.07 2.23
C THR A 131 -0.96 12.21 3.32
N PHE A 132 -1.80 11.58 4.13
CA PHE A 132 -1.41 10.54 5.08
C PHE A 132 -2.52 9.50 5.20
N ALA A 133 -2.25 8.37 5.84
CA ALA A 133 -3.26 7.33 6.05
C ALA A 133 -3.36 6.94 7.52
N VAL A 134 -4.56 6.58 7.96
CA VAL A 134 -4.79 5.84 9.20
C VAL A 134 -5.17 4.41 8.81
N ILE A 135 -4.34 3.44 9.21
CA ILE A 135 -4.50 2.02 8.87
C ILE A 135 -4.61 1.23 10.17
N ALA A 136 -5.76 0.60 10.38
CA ALA A 136 -6.15 -0.09 11.61
C ALA A 136 -5.90 0.74 12.89
N GLY A 137 -6.09 2.06 12.80
CA GLY A 137 -5.94 3.00 13.90
C GLY A 137 -4.52 3.49 14.17
N LEU A 138 -3.53 3.19 13.33
CA LEU A 138 -2.19 3.80 13.35
C LEU A 138 -2.02 4.75 12.17
N ARG A 139 -1.40 5.91 12.40
CA ARG A 139 -1.12 6.88 11.36
C ARG A 139 0.18 6.51 10.63
N LEU A 140 0.12 6.41 9.31
CA LEU A 140 1.26 6.38 8.40
C LEU A 140 1.38 7.76 7.75
N ASP A 141 2.45 8.49 8.07
CA ASP A 141 2.67 9.86 7.64
C ASP A 141 4.18 10.12 7.52
N THR A 142 4.58 11.03 6.63
CA THR A 142 5.97 11.45 6.45
C THR A 142 6.32 12.71 7.25
N THR A 143 5.31 13.48 7.65
CA THR A 143 5.49 14.72 8.39
C THR A 143 5.42 14.47 9.89
N PRO A 144 6.28 15.13 10.70
CA PRO A 144 6.08 15.20 12.13
C PRO A 144 4.80 15.96 12.47
N TYR A 145 4.06 15.42 13.43
CA TYR A 145 2.94 16.11 14.07
C TYR A 145 3.00 15.99 15.61
N ASP A 146 4.00 15.25 16.10
CA ASP A 146 4.52 15.28 17.46
C ASP A 146 5.59 16.38 17.58
N ASN A 147 6.08 16.66 18.79
CA ASN A 147 7.24 17.54 19.05
C ASN A 147 8.58 16.97 18.50
N TYR A 148 8.51 16.13 17.46
CA TYR A 148 9.64 15.47 16.86
C TYR A 148 10.34 16.42 15.88
N ILE A 149 11.61 16.69 16.18
CA ILE A 149 12.48 17.61 15.46
C ILE A 149 13.24 16.92 14.31
N GLY A 150 12.99 15.64 14.07
CA GLY A 150 13.68 14.89 13.03
C GLY A 150 13.15 15.22 11.62
N ARG A 151 13.91 14.79 10.62
CA ARG A 151 13.58 15.01 9.20
C ARG A 151 12.29 14.30 8.82
N TRP A 152 11.62 14.82 7.78
CA TRP A 152 10.50 14.12 7.15
C TRP A 152 10.97 12.74 6.68
N ALA A 153 10.18 11.72 6.98
CA ALA A 153 10.45 10.34 6.59
C ALA A 153 9.19 9.48 6.78
N PRO A 154 8.94 8.48 5.94
CA PRO A 154 7.83 7.53 6.12
C PRO A 154 7.91 6.85 7.48
N ARG A 155 6.90 7.03 8.33
CA ARG A 155 6.84 6.37 9.63
C ARG A 155 5.43 6.14 10.15
N TRP A 156 5.32 5.12 11.01
CA TRP A 156 4.17 4.94 11.87
C TRP A 156 4.20 5.89 13.04
N GLN A 157 3.04 6.45 13.37
CA GLN A 157 2.88 7.43 14.44
C GLN A 157 1.63 7.08 15.27
N ILE A 158 1.76 7.20 16.60
CA ILE A 158 0.67 6.97 17.56
C ILE A 158 -0.13 8.26 17.79
N ALA A 159 0.53 9.41 17.68
CA ALA A 159 -0.10 10.72 17.82
C ALA A 159 -1.21 10.90 16.78
N ASP A 160 -2.40 11.24 17.26
CA ASP A 160 -3.51 11.56 16.38
C ASP A 160 -3.21 12.87 15.62
N ARG A 161 -3.80 13.01 14.43
CA ARG A 161 -3.82 14.27 13.68
C ARG A 161 -5.24 14.75 13.61
N THR A 162 -5.51 15.96 14.07
CA THR A 162 -6.76 16.60 13.70
C THR A 162 -6.74 16.82 12.18
N PRO A 163 -7.62 16.18 11.39
CA PRO A 163 -7.52 16.18 9.93
C PRO A 163 -8.13 17.46 9.32
N ARG A 164 -7.96 18.62 9.97
CA ARG A 164 -8.54 19.89 9.52
C ARG A 164 -7.99 20.26 8.14
N GLY A 165 -8.90 20.48 7.18
CA GLY A 165 -8.56 20.78 5.80
C GLY A 165 -8.14 19.57 4.96
N PHE A 166 -8.32 18.34 5.47
CA PHE A 166 -8.14 17.11 4.70
C PHE A 166 -9.49 16.51 4.32
N GLU A 167 -9.57 15.97 3.11
CA GLU A 167 -10.66 15.11 2.67
C GLU A 167 -10.38 13.68 3.11
N ALA A 168 -11.26 13.13 3.93
CA ALA A 168 -11.23 11.72 4.28
C ALA A 168 -11.75 10.87 3.12
N ARG A 169 -10.98 9.86 2.74
CA ARG A 169 -11.26 8.90 1.68
C ARG A 169 -10.93 7.50 2.13
N HIS A 170 -11.63 6.49 1.61
CA HIS A 170 -11.34 5.10 1.96
C HIS A 170 -11.59 4.13 0.81
N PRO A 171 -10.87 2.99 0.77
CA PRO A 171 -11.12 1.93 -0.20
C PRO A 171 -12.51 1.33 -0.01
N VAL A 172 -13.21 1.04 -1.10
CA VAL A 172 -14.54 0.44 -1.05
C VAL A 172 -14.49 -0.91 -0.32
N GLY A 173 -15.39 -1.12 0.64
CA GLY A 173 -15.47 -2.34 1.42
C GLY A 173 -14.47 -2.44 2.59
N LEU A 174 -13.70 -1.37 2.87
CA LEU A 174 -12.71 -1.33 3.95
C LEU A 174 -12.84 -0.14 4.90
#